data_AF-D3D9B3-F1
#
_entry.id   AF-D3D9B3-F1
#
_cell.length_a   1.000
_cell.length_b   1.000
_cell.length_c   1.000
_cell.angle_alpha   90.00
_cell.angle_beta   90.00
_cell.angle_gamma   90.00
#
_symmetry.space_group_name_H-M   'P 1'
#
loop_
_entity.id
_entity.type
_entity.pdbx_description
1 polymer ?
#
loop_
_entity_poly.entity_id
_entity_poly.type
_entity_poly.pdbx_seq_one_letter_code
_entity_poly.pdbx_strand_id
1 'polypeptide(L)'
;ARHIDLWQILPVDERSSEVLHTSYLRPGLTEAEHSKAVDMAPWICETVVDGEDFWVAGRTEPGLRLGLVDHVLFGRNEPAPQHLHRGFEEVLAAHRAQQAAILAWHG
;
A
#
# COMPACT_ATOMS: atom_id res chain seq x y z
N ALA A 1 19.59 -11.32 -1.37
CA ALA A 1 18.69 -11.46 -0.23
C ALA A 1 18.44 -12.95 0.07
N ARG A 2 18.29 -13.32 1.36
CA ARG A 2 18.00 -14.69 1.81
C ARG A 2 16.49 -14.95 2.03
N HIS A 3 15.70 -13.89 1.93
CA HIS A 3 14.25 -13.90 1.93
C HIS A 3 13.74 -12.85 0.94
N ILE A 4 12.45 -12.90 0.65
CA ILE A 4 11.68 -11.85 -0.02
C ILE A 4 10.47 -11.56 0.87
N ASP A 5 10.22 -10.28 1.14
CA ASP A 5 8.99 -9.84 1.78
C ASP A 5 8.03 -9.32 0.73
N LEU A 6 6.82 -9.88 0.74
CA LEU A 6 5.71 -9.43 -0.08
C LEU A 6 4.69 -8.72 0.81
N TRP A 7 4.38 -7.49 0.46
CA TRP A 7 3.34 -6.68 1.10
C TRP A 7 2.22 -6.46 0.09
N GLN A 8 1.01 -6.88 0.45
CA GLN A 8 -0.17 -6.72 -0.40
C GLN A 8 -1.20 -5.87 0.33
N ILE A 9 -1.57 -4.74 -0.26
CA ILE A 9 -2.61 -3.86 0.25
C ILE A 9 -3.89 -4.17 -0.52
N LEU A 10 -4.89 -4.69 0.17
CA LEU A 10 -6.16 -5.13 -0.40
C LEU A 10 -7.29 -4.21 0.10
N PRO A 11 -8.08 -3.59 -0.79
CA PRO A 11 -9.21 -2.77 -0.36
C PRO A 11 -10.29 -3.65 0.28
N VAL A 12 -10.81 -3.23 1.43
CA VAL A 12 -11.98 -3.83 2.07
C VAL A 12 -13.22 -3.01 1.72
N ASP A 13 -13.14 -1.69 1.91
CA ASP A 13 -14.15 -0.71 1.52
C ASP A 13 -13.50 0.64 1.17
N GLU A 14 -14.28 1.71 1.04
CA GLU A 14 -13.73 3.03 0.70
C GLU A 14 -12.91 3.70 1.83
N ARG A 15 -12.86 3.07 3.01
CA ARG A 15 -12.25 3.63 4.23
C ARG A 15 -11.16 2.75 4.82
N SER A 16 -11.04 1.51 4.35
CA SER A 16 -10.20 0.51 4.98
C SER A 16 -9.58 -0.43 3.96
N SER A 17 -8.39 -0.88 4.30
CA SER A 17 -7.64 -1.89 3.57
C SER A 17 -7.07 -2.91 4.55
N GLU A 18 -6.97 -4.14 4.11
CA GLU A 18 -6.20 -5.17 4.79
C GLU A 18 -4.81 -5.26 4.15
N VAL A 19 -3.78 -5.36 4.98
CA VAL A 19 -2.40 -5.51 4.50
C VAL A 19 -1.86 -6.88 4.90
N LEU A 20 -1.51 -7.67 3.89
CA LEU A 20 -0.94 -9.00 4.09
C LEU A 20 0.58 -8.93 3.91
N HIS A 21 1.30 -9.34 4.95
CA HIS A 21 2.75 -9.55 4.89
C HIS A 21 3.06 -11.04 4.75
N THR A 22 3.86 -11.39 3.74
CA THR A 22 4.36 -12.74 3.54
C THR A 22 5.87 -12.73 3.36
N SER A 23 6.59 -13.42 4.23
CA SER A 23 8.03 -13.66 4.08
C SER A 23 8.30 -15.01 3.42
N TYR A 24 8.91 -14.97 2.24
CA TYR A 24 9.39 -16.15 1.53
C TYR A 24 10.86 -16.40 1.86
N LEU A 25 11.16 -17.49 2.54
CA LEU A 25 12.52 -17.87 2.91
C LEU A 25 13.18 -18.74 1.85
N ARG A 26 14.46 -18.48 1.56
CA ARG A 26 15.24 -19.35 0.67
C ARG A 26 15.39 -20.75 1.30
N PRO A 27 15.32 -21.83 0.51
CA PRO A 27 15.69 -23.16 1.00
C PRO A 27 17.14 -23.24 1.51
N GLY A 28 17.41 -24.15 2.46
CA GLY A 28 18.77 -24.43 2.94
C GLY A 28 19.31 -23.43 3.96
N LEU A 29 18.44 -22.67 4.63
CA LEU A 29 18.83 -21.87 5.79
C LEU A 29 19.24 -22.76 6.96
N THR A 30 20.16 -22.26 7.77
CA THR A 30 20.43 -22.86 9.08
C THR A 30 19.24 -22.63 10.01
N GLU A 31 19.11 -23.46 11.06
CA GLU A 31 18.05 -23.32 12.06
C GLU A 31 18.06 -21.93 12.71
N ALA A 32 19.25 -21.41 13.04
CA ALA A 32 19.39 -20.08 13.64
C ALA A 32 18.92 -18.95 12.69
N GLU A 33 19.18 -19.08 11.38
CA GLU A 33 18.72 -18.11 10.39
C GLU A 33 17.21 -18.18 10.17
N HIS A 34 16.66 -19.38 10.17
CA HIS A 34 15.22 -19.61 10.08
C HIS A 34 14.49 -19.03 11.30
N SER A 35 14.91 -19.40 12.52
CA SER A 35 14.36 -18.89 13.78
C SER A 35 14.38 -17.37 13.81
N LYS A 36 15.54 -16.76 13.48
CA LYS A 36 15.65 -15.30 13.44
C LYS A 36 14.64 -14.67 12.47
N ALA A 37 14.42 -15.25 11.30
CA ALA A 37 13.48 -14.71 10.33
C ALA A 37 12.04 -14.81 10.83
N VAL A 38 11.67 -15.93 11.46
CA VAL A 38 10.35 -16.13 12.08
C VAL A 38 10.13 -15.13 13.23
N ASP A 39 11.12 -14.96 14.11
CA ASP A 39 11.03 -14.07 15.27
C ASP A 39 10.94 -12.58 14.85
N MET A 40 11.52 -12.22 13.71
CA MET A 40 11.49 -10.85 13.20
C MET A 40 10.17 -10.47 12.51
N ALA A 41 9.42 -11.44 11.98
CA ALA A 41 8.22 -11.14 11.21
C ALA A 41 7.14 -10.39 12.02
N PRO A 42 6.77 -10.83 13.26
CA PRO A 42 5.83 -10.06 14.09
C PRO A 42 6.33 -8.66 14.42
N TRP A 43 7.63 -8.51 14.72
CA TRP A 43 8.20 -7.21 15.06
C TRP A 43 8.09 -6.21 13.90
N ILE A 44 8.36 -6.65 12.68
CA ILE A 44 8.20 -5.82 11.48
C ILE A 44 6.75 -5.36 11.33
N CYS A 45 5.78 -6.26 11.47
CA CYS A 45 4.37 -5.91 11.34
C CYS A 45 3.89 -5.00 12.49
N GLU A 46 4.06 -5.44 13.74
CA GLU A 46 3.43 -4.81 14.90
C GLU A 46 4.18 -3.57 15.39
N THR A 47 5.52 -3.57 15.31
CA THR A 47 6.31 -2.45 15.84
C THR A 47 6.58 -1.40 14.78
N VAL A 48 6.99 -1.82 13.58
CA VAL A 48 7.38 -0.87 12.53
C VAL A 48 6.16 -0.45 11.73
N VAL A 49 5.46 -1.37 11.08
CA VAL A 49 4.37 -1.00 10.16
C VAL A 49 3.17 -0.43 10.92
N ASP A 50 2.68 -1.12 11.95
CA ASP A 50 1.55 -0.62 12.74
C ASP A 50 1.93 0.62 13.55
N GLY A 51 3.12 0.60 14.16
CA GLY A 51 3.59 1.64 15.07
C GLY A 51 4.03 2.94 14.37
N GLU A 52 4.51 2.86 13.13
CA GLU A 52 5.05 4.00 12.39
C GLU A 52 4.20 4.30 11.14
N ASP A 53 4.16 3.40 10.17
CA ASP A 53 3.52 3.65 8.86
C ASP A 53 1.99 3.86 8.99
N PHE A 54 1.28 2.91 9.61
CA PHE A 54 -0.17 3.01 9.78
C PHE A 54 -0.55 4.08 10.80
N TRP A 55 0.30 4.34 11.78
CA TRP A 55 0.10 5.44 12.72
C TRP A 55 0.07 6.80 11.99
N VAL A 56 0.95 7.01 11.03
CA VAL A 56 0.99 8.23 10.20
C VAL A 56 -0.20 8.27 9.25
N ALA A 57 -0.49 7.18 8.55
CA ALA A 57 -1.63 7.09 7.64
C ALA A 57 -2.95 7.39 8.35
N GLY A 58 -3.19 6.73 9.50
CA GLY A 58 -4.41 6.88 10.29
C GLY A 58 -4.60 8.28 10.88
N ARG A 59 -3.53 9.05 11.11
CA ARG A 59 -3.63 10.46 11.52
C ARG A 59 -3.89 11.42 10.37
N THR A 60 -3.47 11.05 9.16
CA THR A 60 -3.63 11.89 7.97
C THR A 60 -5.03 11.75 7.38
N GLU A 61 -5.58 10.52 7.41
CA GLU A 61 -6.87 10.16 6.78
C GLU A 61 -8.06 11.04 7.21
N PRO A 62 -8.29 11.38 8.49
CA PRO A 62 -9.42 12.24 8.88
C PRO A 62 -9.36 13.63 8.24
N GLY A 63 -8.16 14.21 8.11
CA GLY A 63 -7.97 15.52 7.50
C GLY A 63 -8.29 15.51 6.00
N LEU A 64 -7.85 14.47 5.29
CA LEU A 64 -8.16 14.25 3.87
C LEU A 64 -9.66 14.03 3.67
N ARG A 65 -10.28 13.14 4.46
CA ARG A 65 -11.72 12.83 4.32
C ARG A 65 -12.64 14.01 4.59
N LEU A 66 -12.28 14.87 5.55
CA LEU A 66 -13.08 16.05 5.89
C LEU A 66 -12.82 17.23 4.93
N GLY A 67 -11.91 17.07 3.95
CA GLY A 67 -11.51 18.14 3.05
C GLY A 67 -10.75 19.27 3.76
N LEU A 68 -10.23 19.02 4.97
CA LEU A 68 -9.36 19.97 5.68
C LEU A 68 -7.96 20.01 5.04
N VAL A 69 -7.58 18.91 4.38
CA VAL A 69 -6.43 18.83 3.48
C VAL A 69 -7.00 18.61 2.07
N ASP A 70 -6.86 19.62 1.22
CA ASP A 70 -7.36 19.63 -0.17
C ASP A 70 -6.28 19.28 -1.19
N HIS A 71 -5.01 19.41 -0.80
CA HIS A 71 -3.86 19.15 -1.65
C HIS A 71 -2.78 18.34 -0.93
N VAL A 72 -2.19 17.38 -1.66
CA VAL A 72 -1.02 16.61 -1.23
C VAL A 72 0.15 16.96 -2.14
N LEU A 73 1.29 17.28 -1.53
CA LEU A 73 2.53 17.57 -2.24
C LEU A 73 3.52 16.44 -1.99
N PHE A 74 4.04 15.85 -3.07
CA PHE A 74 5.12 14.88 -2.98
C PHE A 74 6.48 15.59 -2.96
N GLY A 75 7.33 15.20 -2.03
CA GLY A 75 8.69 15.69 -1.93
C GLY A 75 9.53 15.29 -3.15
N ARG A 76 10.57 16.07 -3.45
CA ARG A 76 11.54 15.76 -4.54
C ARG A 76 12.12 14.36 -4.44
N ASN A 77 12.29 13.85 -3.22
CA ASN A 77 12.89 12.54 -2.93
C ASN A 77 11.84 11.42 -2.77
N GLU A 78 10.61 11.63 -3.22
CA GLU A 78 9.52 10.66 -3.13
C GLU A 78 9.07 10.17 -4.53
N PRO A 79 9.98 9.66 -5.37
CA PRO A 79 9.62 9.28 -6.74
C PRO A 79 8.63 8.12 -6.79
N ALA A 80 8.63 7.22 -5.81
CA ALA A 80 7.72 6.08 -5.76
C ALA A 80 6.26 6.49 -5.51
N PRO A 81 5.91 7.26 -4.46
CA PRO A 81 4.57 7.80 -4.30
C PRO A 81 4.10 8.65 -5.48
N GLN A 82 4.99 9.46 -6.07
CA GLN A 82 4.67 10.23 -7.27
C GLN A 82 4.29 9.33 -8.45
N HIS A 83 5.06 8.27 -8.70
CA HIS A 83 4.77 7.35 -9.78
C HIS A 83 3.46 6.60 -9.56
N LEU A 84 3.24 6.10 -8.34
CA LEU A 84 2.01 5.42 -7.97
C LEU A 84 0.78 6.32 -8.14
N HIS A 85 0.84 7.57 -7.67
CA HIS A 85 -0.26 8.52 -7.80
C HIS A 85 -0.60 8.83 -9.27
N ARG A 86 0.42 9.05 -10.11
CA ARG A 86 0.20 9.25 -11.56
C ARG A 86 -0.44 8.02 -12.20
N GLY A 87 0.02 6.82 -11.85
CA GLY A 87 -0.56 5.57 -12.33
C GLY A 87 -2.04 5.43 -11.96
N PHE A 88 -2.43 5.79 -10.73
CA PHE A 88 -3.84 5.81 -10.34
C PHE A 88 -4.67 6.80 -11.17
N GLU A 89 -4.20 8.03 -11.35
CA GLU A 89 -4.89 9.03 -12.17
C GLU A 89 -5.09 8.55 -13.62
N GLU A 90 -4.06 7.98 -14.23
CA GLU A 90 -4.12 7.44 -15.59
C GLU A 90 -5.16 6.31 -15.71
N VAL A 91 -5.15 5.35 -14.78
CA VAL A 91 -6.09 4.22 -14.79
C VAL A 91 -7.53 4.69 -14.54
N LEU A 92 -7.74 5.62 -13.61
CA LEU A 92 -9.06 6.18 -13.33
C LEU A 92 -9.61 6.97 -14.53
N ALA A 93 -8.77 7.74 -15.21
CA ALA A 93 -9.15 8.45 -16.43
C ALA A 93 -9.56 7.48 -17.54
N ALA A 94 -8.76 6.43 -17.77
CA ALA A 94 -9.06 5.39 -18.75
C ALA A 94 -10.38 4.67 -18.44
N HIS A 95 -10.62 4.32 -17.17
CA HIS A 95 -11.86 3.69 -16.73
C HIS A 95 -13.08 4.58 -16.96
N ARG A 96 -13.01 5.87 -16.60
CA ARG A 96 -14.09 6.84 -16.84
C ARG A 96 -14.42 6.97 -18.33
N ALA A 97 -13.41 7.03 -19.19
CA ALA A 97 -13.60 7.09 -20.63
C ALA A 97 -14.29 5.83 -21.18
N GLN A 98 -13.88 4.65 -20.70
CA GLN A 98 -14.52 3.38 -21.07
C GLN A 98 -15.99 3.33 -20.64
N GLN A 99 -16.31 3.75 -19.41
CA GLN A 99 -17.69 3.79 -18.92
C GLN A 99 -18.56 4.75 -19.75
N ALA A 100 -18.04 5.93 -20.09
CA ALA A 100 -18.75 6.88 -20.94
C ALA A 100 -19.05 6.31 -22.34
N ALA A 101 -18.11 5.58 -22.94
CA ALA A 101 -18.30 4.94 -24.23
C ALA A 101 -19.37 3.83 -24.18
N ILE A 102 -19.40 3.04 -23.10
CA ILE A 102 -20.42 2.00 -22.89
C ILE A 102 -21.81 2.64 -22.77
N LEU A 103 -21.95 3.69 -21.96
CA LEU A 103 -23.22 4.38 -21.78
C LEU A 103 -23.73 5.02 -23.08
N ALA A 104 -22.84 5.62 -23.88
CA ALA A 104 -23.18 6.22 -25.16
C ALA A 104 -23.59 5.19 -26.23
N TRP A 105 -23.21 3.91 -26.09
CA TRP A 105 -23.61 2.85 -27.01
C TRP A 105 -24.99 2.25 -26.67
N HIS A 106 -25.43 2.39 -25.42
CA HIS A 106 -26.69 1.83 -24.92
C HIS A 106 -27.84 2.85 -24.77
N GLY A 107 -27.57 4.15 -24.93
CA GLY A 107 -28.58 5.23 -24.96
C GLY A 107 -28.89 5.67 -26.38
#